data_AF-A0A8T2QY59-F1
#
_entry.id   AF-A0A8T2QY59-F1
#
_cell.length_a   1.000
_cell.length_b   1.000
_cell.length_c   1.000
_cell.angle_alpha   90.00
_cell.angle_beta   90.00
_cell.angle_gamma   90.00
#
_symmetry.space_group_name_H-M   'P 1'
#
loop_
_entity.id
_entity.type
_entity.pdbx_description
1 polymer ?
#
loop_
_entity_poly.entity_id
_entity_poly.type
_entity_poly.pdbx_seq_one_letter_code
_entity_poly.pdbx_strand_id
1 'polypeptide(L)'
;MPVPGTSDKTESLVRVLRELTLVQRNLANLQVELQGRQDDQSVAHLTHVSEMEKKCQALSRTTAILKEVIQNKDRIIARLQQPYSLDCIPVETEYQKQFSELLLKAAGDYGALTAAVSDFQWTQGFKHSPTIWGELLRPIPVALASCTRYFEGLTAMREAVAEMQKARVRSTYSSTLARDPSWVSDRVDQDCATPPWNSGNFTLEEPSSDDVLLRSRKRPEQMEMSVENSDWGVSISDFAQSESTDDSRQRRLSWPGYTSDTFVNSKP
;
A
#
# COMPACT_ATOMS: atom_id res chain seq x y z
N MET A 1 -104.80 -32.77 -36.39
CA MET A 1 -103.49 -32.45 -36.97
C MET A 1 -102.64 -31.76 -35.89
N PRO A 2 -101.58 -32.38 -35.36
CA PRO A 2 -100.59 -31.71 -34.52
C PRO A 2 -99.62 -30.88 -35.38
N VAL A 3 -99.03 -29.83 -34.81
CA VAL A 3 -98.14 -28.90 -35.53
C VAL A 3 -96.66 -29.28 -35.30
N PRO A 4 -95.85 -29.58 -36.34
CA PRO A 4 -94.51 -30.14 -36.14
C PRO A 4 -93.46 -29.18 -35.53
N GLY A 5 -93.65 -27.86 -35.63
CA GLY A 5 -92.57 -26.87 -35.40
C GLY A 5 -92.27 -26.46 -33.96
N THR A 6 -92.61 -27.28 -32.96
CA THR A 6 -92.46 -26.94 -31.52
C THR A 6 -91.46 -27.81 -30.76
N SER A 7 -91.34 -29.12 -31.06
CA SER A 7 -90.45 -30.05 -30.33
C SER A 7 -88.98 -29.63 -30.44
N ASP A 8 -88.50 -29.35 -31.65
CA ASP A 8 -87.09 -29.00 -31.91
C ASP A 8 -86.65 -27.75 -31.12
N LYS A 9 -87.60 -26.83 -30.87
CA LYS A 9 -87.38 -25.59 -30.11
C LYS A 9 -87.30 -25.85 -28.60
N THR A 10 -88.09 -26.80 -28.08
CA THR A 10 -87.96 -27.21 -26.66
C THR A 10 -86.72 -28.07 -26.44
N GLU A 11 -86.34 -28.93 -27.39
CA GLU A 11 -85.10 -29.73 -27.31
C GLU A 11 -83.84 -28.88 -27.39
N SER A 12 -83.78 -27.89 -28.28
CA SER A 12 -82.66 -26.94 -28.36
C SER A 12 -82.58 -26.06 -27.10
N LEU A 13 -83.71 -25.60 -26.55
CA LEU A 13 -83.74 -24.89 -25.26
C LEU A 13 -83.23 -25.78 -24.11
N VAL A 14 -83.65 -27.03 -24.02
CA VAL A 14 -83.16 -27.99 -23.01
C VAL A 14 -81.67 -28.26 -23.16
N ARG A 15 -81.14 -28.28 -24.39
CA ARG A 15 -79.70 -28.40 -24.64
C ARG A 15 -78.93 -27.18 -24.14
N VAL A 16 -79.34 -25.97 -24.52
CA VAL A 16 -78.72 -24.71 -24.07
C VAL A 16 -78.80 -24.54 -22.56
N LEU A 17 -79.89 -24.95 -21.90
CA LEU A 17 -80.00 -24.93 -20.44
C LEU A 17 -79.02 -25.91 -19.77
N ARG A 18 -78.80 -27.10 -20.34
CA ARG A 18 -77.79 -28.06 -19.83
C ARG A 18 -76.37 -27.52 -20.01
N GLU A 19 -76.07 -26.93 -21.16
CA GLU A 19 -74.78 -26.29 -21.45
C GLU A 19 -74.52 -25.10 -20.52
N LEU A 20 -75.52 -24.22 -20.31
CA LEU A 20 -75.44 -23.12 -19.34
C LEU A 20 -75.20 -23.63 -17.91
N THR A 21 -75.90 -24.69 -17.48
CA THR A 21 -75.71 -25.29 -16.14
C THR A 21 -74.31 -25.92 -16.00
N LEU A 22 -73.73 -26.44 -17.09
CA LEU A 22 -72.35 -26.95 -17.11
C LEU A 22 -71.34 -25.81 -17.03
N VAL A 23 -71.53 -24.73 -17.79
CA VAL A 23 -70.69 -23.53 -17.73
C VAL A 23 -70.75 -22.86 -16.34
N GLN A 24 -71.93 -22.78 -15.72
CA GLN A 24 -72.08 -22.28 -14.36
C GLN A 24 -71.32 -23.11 -13.32
N ARG A 25 -71.32 -24.45 -13.43
CA ARG A 25 -70.48 -25.31 -12.57
C ARG A 25 -68.99 -25.10 -12.82
N ASN A 26 -68.57 -24.98 -14.07
CA ASN A 26 -67.17 -24.74 -14.41
C ASN A 26 -66.69 -23.38 -13.89
N LEU A 27 -67.52 -22.34 -13.97
CA LEU A 27 -67.23 -21.02 -13.42
C LEU A 27 -67.10 -21.06 -11.89
N ALA A 28 -68.00 -21.75 -11.20
CA ALA A 28 -67.91 -21.93 -9.74
C ALA A 28 -66.63 -22.69 -9.33
N ASN A 29 -66.26 -23.75 -10.06
CA ASN A 29 -65.02 -24.49 -9.81
C ASN A 29 -63.78 -23.61 -10.00
N LEU A 30 -63.73 -22.83 -11.10
CA LEU A 30 -62.63 -21.90 -11.37
C LEU A 30 -62.55 -20.78 -10.32
N GLN A 31 -63.69 -20.30 -9.82
CA GLN A 31 -63.72 -19.29 -8.76
C GLN A 31 -63.18 -19.84 -7.43
N VAL A 32 -63.48 -21.10 -7.10
CA VAL A 32 -62.90 -21.78 -5.93
C VAL A 32 -61.40 -22.02 -6.10
N GLU A 33 -60.95 -22.42 -7.29
CA GLU A 33 -59.51 -22.59 -7.55
C GLU A 33 -58.76 -21.24 -7.47
N LEU A 34 -59.29 -20.18 -8.09
CA LEU A 34 -58.68 -18.84 -8.01
C LEU A 34 -58.61 -18.32 -6.57
N GLN A 35 -59.68 -18.50 -5.78
CA GLN A 35 -59.67 -18.15 -4.36
C GLN A 35 -58.61 -18.94 -3.59
N GLY A 36 -58.54 -20.26 -3.80
CA GLY A 36 -57.52 -21.11 -3.17
C GLY A 36 -56.08 -20.71 -3.52
N ARG A 37 -55.82 -20.34 -4.79
CA ARG A 37 -54.51 -19.82 -5.24
C ARG A 37 -54.17 -18.46 -4.60
N GLN A 38 -55.17 -17.59 -4.43
CA GLN A 38 -55.02 -16.28 -3.80
C GLN A 38 -54.77 -16.40 -2.29
N ASP A 39 -55.47 -17.30 -1.60
CA ASP A 39 -55.28 -17.57 -0.18
C ASP A 39 -53.92 -18.23 0.08
N ASP A 40 -53.53 -19.20 -0.74
CA ASP A 40 -52.19 -19.82 -0.73
C ASP A 40 -51.08 -18.77 -0.92
N GLN A 41 -51.20 -17.91 -1.93
CA GLN A 41 -50.25 -16.80 -2.15
C GLN A 41 -50.18 -15.85 -0.94
N SER A 42 -51.30 -15.60 -0.25
CA SER A 42 -51.34 -14.77 0.96
C SER A 42 -50.53 -15.40 2.10
N VAL A 43 -50.72 -16.70 2.35
CA VAL A 43 -50.02 -17.42 3.45
C VAL A 43 -48.64 -17.96 3.06
N ALA A 44 -48.26 -17.94 1.78
CA ALA A 44 -47.04 -18.54 1.23
C ALA A 44 -45.77 -18.16 2.00
N HIS A 45 -45.70 -16.92 2.49
CA HIS A 45 -44.58 -16.42 3.29
C HIS A 45 -44.42 -17.11 4.67
N LEU A 46 -45.37 -17.94 5.09
CA LEU A 46 -45.36 -18.77 6.31
C LEU A 46 -45.51 -20.27 6.02
N THR A 47 -46.14 -20.66 4.90
CA THR A 47 -46.38 -22.07 4.55
C THR A 47 -45.33 -22.67 3.60
N HIS A 48 -44.67 -21.86 2.76
CA HIS A 48 -43.66 -22.36 1.83
C HIS A 48 -42.32 -22.53 2.56
N VAL A 49 -41.81 -23.77 2.55
CA VAL A 49 -40.52 -24.15 3.13
C VAL A 49 -39.38 -23.24 2.62
N SER A 50 -39.39 -22.87 1.34
CA SER A 50 -38.38 -21.98 0.75
C SER A 50 -38.38 -20.55 1.32
N GLU A 51 -39.53 -20.01 1.74
CA GLU A 51 -39.59 -18.71 2.44
C GLU A 51 -39.17 -18.84 3.91
N MET A 52 -39.49 -19.96 4.55
CA MET A 52 -39.01 -20.29 5.89
C MET A 52 -37.49 -20.48 5.92
N GLU A 53 -36.91 -21.13 4.91
CA GLU A 53 -35.47 -21.32 4.73
C GLU A 53 -34.76 -19.98 4.50
N LYS A 54 -35.27 -19.11 3.63
CA LYS A 54 -34.72 -17.75 3.45
C LYS A 54 -34.65 -16.99 4.77
N LYS A 55 -35.72 -17.04 5.58
CA LYS A 55 -35.78 -16.42 6.92
C LYS A 55 -34.80 -17.07 7.90
N CYS A 56 -34.71 -18.40 7.92
CA CYS A 56 -33.75 -19.14 8.74
C CYS A 56 -32.29 -18.80 8.38
N GLN A 57 -31.96 -18.71 7.09
CA GLN A 57 -30.65 -18.26 6.63
C GLN A 57 -30.36 -16.80 7.00
N ALA A 58 -31.34 -15.91 6.88
CA ALA A 58 -31.19 -14.49 7.26
C ALA A 58 -30.90 -14.37 8.77
N LEU A 59 -31.69 -15.03 9.62
CA LEU A 59 -31.45 -15.11 11.06
C LEU A 59 -30.07 -15.70 11.36
N SER A 60 -29.67 -16.78 10.68
CA SER A 60 -28.34 -17.41 10.86
C SER A 60 -27.19 -16.46 10.51
N ARG A 61 -27.30 -15.67 9.44
CA ARG A 61 -26.31 -14.63 9.07
C ARG A 61 -26.24 -13.54 10.15
N THR A 62 -27.38 -13.02 10.60
CA THR A 62 -27.43 -12.02 11.69
C THR A 62 -26.86 -12.57 13.00
N THR A 63 -27.15 -13.81 13.37
CA THR A 63 -26.60 -14.47 14.55
C THR A 63 -25.08 -14.65 14.46
N ALA A 64 -24.55 -15.00 13.27
CA ALA A 64 -23.11 -15.09 13.06
C ALA A 64 -22.40 -13.73 13.25
N ILE A 65 -22.94 -12.66 12.65
CA ILE A 65 -22.42 -11.29 12.80
C ILE A 65 -22.47 -10.84 14.26
N LEU A 66 -23.58 -11.05 14.97
CA LEU A 66 -23.70 -10.70 16.38
C LEU A 66 -22.71 -11.48 17.26
N LYS A 67 -22.47 -12.76 16.96
CA LYS A 67 -21.47 -13.58 17.64
C LYS A 67 -20.04 -13.05 17.42
N GLU A 68 -19.72 -12.65 16.19
CA GLU A 68 -18.42 -12.03 15.86
C GLU A 68 -18.21 -10.71 16.60
N VAL A 69 -19.23 -9.84 16.63
CA VAL A 69 -19.20 -8.57 17.39
C VAL A 69 -18.97 -8.81 18.88
N ILE A 70 -19.65 -9.80 19.47
CA ILE A 70 -19.45 -10.18 20.88
C ILE A 70 -18.02 -10.68 21.11
N GLN A 71 -17.53 -11.61 20.28
CA GLN A 71 -16.18 -12.17 20.39
C GLN A 71 -15.09 -11.10 20.21
N ASN A 72 -15.28 -10.14 19.29
CA ASN A 72 -14.36 -9.03 19.11
C ASN A 72 -14.38 -8.07 20.31
N LYS A 73 -15.56 -7.75 20.85
CA LYS A 73 -15.71 -6.95 22.06
C LYS A 73 -15.05 -7.63 23.27
N ASP A 74 -15.24 -8.94 23.46
CA ASP A 74 -14.59 -9.70 24.54
C ASP A 74 -13.07 -9.78 24.36
N ARG A 75 -12.57 -9.92 23.13
CA ARG A 75 -11.13 -9.83 22.80
C ARG A 75 -10.53 -8.46 23.12
N ILE A 76 -11.27 -7.38 22.83
CA ILE A 76 -10.84 -6.00 23.15
C ILE A 76 -10.84 -5.79 24.66
N ILE A 77 -11.89 -6.23 25.37
CA ILE A 77 -11.95 -6.20 26.84
C ILE A 77 -10.76 -6.95 27.45
N ALA A 78 -10.46 -8.16 26.99
CA ALA A 78 -9.31 -8.93 27.48
C ALA A 78 -7.97 -8.19 27.25
N ARG A 79 -7.79 -7.51 26.11
CA ARG A 79 -6.59 -6.69 25.83
C ARG A 79 -6.50 -5.40 26.66
N LEU A 80 -7.62 -4.86 27.13
CA LEU A 80 -7.68 -3.67 27.99
C LEU A 80 -7.63 -4.02 29.49
N GLN A 81 -8.03 -5.25 29.85
CA GLN A 81 -7.98 -5.78 31.22
C GLN A 81 -6.67 -6.52 31.51
N GLN A 82 -5.89 -6.90 30.50
CA GLN A 82 -4.50 -7.32 30.69
C GLN A 82 -3.75 -6.20 31.43
N PRO A 83 -3.24 -6.44 32.65
CA PRO A 83 -2.49 -5.42 33.36
C PRO A 83 -1.26 -5.07 32.53
N TYR A 84 -1.09 -3.78 32.24
CA TYR A 84 -0.12 -3.27 31.27
C TYR A 84 1.28 -3.87 31.50
N SER A 85 1.61 -4.88 30.69
CA SER A 85 2.82 -5.70 30.83
C SER A 85 4.00 -5.16 30.01
N LEU A 86 3.93 -3.87 29.71
CA LEU A 86 5.01 -3.06 29.14
C LEU A 86 5.54 -2.19 30.28
N ASP A 87 6.80 -1.75 30.23
CA ASP A 87 7.45 -0.97 31.28
C ASP A 87 6.87 0.45 31.43
N CYS A 88 5.66 0.53 31.98
CA CYS A 88 4.95 1.77 32.23
C CYS A 88 5.52 2.46 33.48
N ILE A 89 6.38 3.46 33.27
CA ILE A 89 6.72 4.44 34.30
C ILE A 89 5.41 5.14 34.73
N PRO A 90 4.97 5.03 36.00
CA PRO A 90 3.77 5.72 36.45
C PRO A 90 4.06 7.22 36.54
N VAL A 91 3.19 8.03 35.93
CA VAL A 91 3.30 9.50 35.90
C VAL A 91 1.99 10.11 36.35
N GLU A 92 2.05 10.92 37.41
CA GLU A 92 0.88 11.61 37.97
C GLU A 92 0.27 12.56 36.93
N THR A 93 -1.06 12.71 36.95
CA THR A 93 -1.83 13.39 35.90
C THR A 93 -1.42 14.85 35.66
N GLU A 94 -0.82 15.51 36.66
CA GLU A 94 -0.27 16.87 36.54
C GLU A 94 1.05 16.94 35.74
N TYR A 95 1.88 15.87 35.77
CA TYR A 95 3.16 15.82 35.05
C TYR A 95 3.07 15.14 33.68
N GLN A 96 1.98 14.45 33.34
CA GLN A 96 1.84 13.70 32.07
C GLN A 96 2.14 14.52 30.81
N LYS A 97 1.77 15.80 30.79
CA LYS A 97 2.12 16.71 29.68
C LYS A 97 3.63 16.98 29.62
N GLN A 98 4.24 17.31 30.75
CA GLN A 98 5.68 17.62 30.82
C GLN A 98 6.53 16.39 30.48
N PHE A 99 6.06 15.21 30.90
CA PHE A 99 6.70 13.92 30.59
C PHE A 99 6.59 13.54 29.11
N SER A 100 5.44 13.78 28.45
CA SER A 100 5.31 13.51 27.01
C SER A 100 6.09 14.52 26.16
N GLU A 101 6.17 15.79 26.57
CA GLU A 101 7.06 16.79 25.97
C GLU A 101 8.55 16.40 26.15
N LEU A 102 8.95 15.91 27.33
CA LEU A 102 10.29 15.39 27.60
C LEU A 102 10.62 14.16 26.74
N LEU A 103 9.71 13.19 26.65
CA LEU A 103 9.89 12.00 25.81
C LEU A 103 10.01 12.35 24.32
N LEU A 104 9.16 13.26 23.82
CA LEU A 104 9.20 13.70 22.43
C LEU A 104 10.52 14.41 22.11
N LYS A 105 11.02 15.24 23.03
CA LYS A 105 12.34 15.88 22.90
C LYS A 105 13.47 14.84 22.93
N ALA A 106 13.48 13.95 23.93
CA ALA A 106 14.48 12.90 24.06
C ALA A 106 14.51 11.94 22.85
N ALA A 107 13.36 11.67 22.22
CA ALA A 107 13.26 10.89 21.00
C ALA A 107 13.86 11.63 19.78
N GLY A 108 13.68 12.96 19.69
CA GLY A 108 14.34 13.79 18.68
C GLY A 108 15.86 13.83 18.87
N ASP A 109 16.32 14.01 20.11
CA ASP A 109 17.74 14.07 20.48
C ASP A 109 18.42 12.68 20.44
N TYR A 110 17.67 11.57 20.41
CA TYR A 110 18.18 10.19 20.47
C TYR A 110 19.17 9.85 19.34
N GLY A 111 18.94 10.36 18.13
CA GLY A 111 19.87 10.17 17.01
C GLY A 111 21.22 10.84 17.25
N ALA A 112 21.21 12.07 17.76
CA ALA A 112 22.42 12.80 18.11
C ALA A 112 23.15 12.18 19.33
N LEU A 113 22.39 11.69 20.31
CA LEU A 113 22.94 10.96 21.45
C LEU A 113 23.61 9.64 21.02
N THR A 114 22.98 8.89 20.11
CA THR A 114 23.54 7.64 19.57
C THR A 114 24.84 7.91 18.79
N ALA A 115 24.89 8.98 18.00
CA ALA A 115 26.11 9.43 17.33
C ALA A 115 27.21 9.80 18.35
N ALA A 116 26.91 10.66 19.33
CA ALA A 116 27.87 11.08 20.36
C ALA A 116 28.40 9.92 21.21
N VAL A 117 27.58 8.90 21.51
CA VAL A 117 28.01 7.66 22.18
C VAL A 117 28.93 6.85 21.27
N SER A 118 28.65 6.80 19.96
CA SER A 118 29.51 6.12 18.98
C SER A 118 30.86 6.84 18.82
N ASP A 119 30.87 8.17 18.77
CA ASP A 119 32.09 9.00 18.76
C ASP A 119 32.90 8.83 20.06
N PHE A 120 32.23 8.70 21.20
CA PHE A 120 32.89 8.42 22.48
C PHE A 120 33.52 7.01 22.53
N GLN A 121 32.84 6.00 21.98
CA GLN A 121 33.42 4.65 21.82
C GLN A 121 34.59 4.63 20.83
N TRP A 122 34.48 5.35 19.71
CA TRP A 122 35.57 5.52 18.74
C TRP A 122 36.79 6.20 19.36
N THR A 123 36.59 7.29 20.11
CA THR A 123 37.67 8.00 20.82
C THR A 123 38.30 7.17 21.94
N GLN A 124 37.54 6.32 22.65
CA GLN A 124 38.12 5.34 23.60
C GLN A 124 39.04 4.30 22.93
N GLY A 125 38.91 4.08 21.61
CA GLY A 125 39.85 3.23 20.86
C GLY A 125 41.29 3.78 20.80
N PHE A 126 41.50 5.08 21.06
CA PHE A 126 42.81 5.71 20.99
C PHE A 126 43.56 5.63 22.32
N LYS A 127 44.66 4.86 22.32
CA LYS A 127 45.58 4.70 23.47
C LYS A 127 46.42 5.95 23.79
N HIS A 128 46.16 7.08 23.14
CA HIS A 128 46.96 8.30 23.24
C HIS A 128 46.09 9.51 23.62
N SER A 129 46.65 10.40 24.44
CA SER A 129 46.04 11.65 24.87
C SER A 129 45.42 12.44 23.69
N PRO A 130 44.21 13.03 23.86
CA PRO A 130 43.59 13.90 22.86
C PRO A 130 44.49 15.03 22.34
N THR A 131 45.48 15.45 23.14
CA THR A 131 46.48 16.46 22.75
C THR A 131 47.27 16.12 21.48
N ILE A 132 47.39 14.85 21.06
CA ILE A 132 48.09 14.49 19.82
C ILE A 132 47.17 14.26 18.62
N TRP A 133 45.84 14.26 18.80
CA TRP A 133 44.93 13.93 17.69
C TRP A 133 44.99 14.97 16.56
N GLY A 134 45.23 16.24 16.88
CA GLY A 134 45.46 17.31 15.90
C GLY A 134 46.74 17.13 15.07
N GLU A 135 47.67 16.28 15.51
CA GLU A 135 48.85 15.88 14.73
C GLU A 135 48.54 14.63 13.90
N LEU A 136 47.86 13.65 14.49
CA LEU A 136 47.46 12.40 13.84
C LEU A 136 46.49 12.61 12.67
N LEU A 137 45.60 13.60 12.77
CA LEU A 137 44.64 13.96 11.72
C LEU A 137 45.22 14.91 10.65
N ARG A 138 46.35 15.58 10.94
CA ARG A 138 47.02 16.56 10.06
C ARG A 138 47.32 16.03 8.64
N PRO A 139 47.68 14.74 8.42
CA PRO A 139 47.90 14.21 7.08
C PRO A 139 46.62 14.08 6.24
N ILE A 140 45.42 14.00 6.84
CA ILE A 140 44.19 13.69 6.09
C ILE A 140 43.78 14.84 5.14
N PRO A 141 43.72 16.12 5.58
CA PRO A 141 43.48 17.23 4.66
C PRO A 141 44.57 17.37 3.59
N VAL A 142 45.83 17.05 3.91
CA VAL A 142 46.96 17.09 2.98
C VAL A 142 46.82 16.02 1.90
N ALA A 143 46.45 14.80 2.28
CA ALA A 143 46.17 13.70 1.36
C ALA A 143 44.98 14.04 0.44
N LEU A 144 43.86 14.52 1.00
CA LEU A 144 42.69 14.93 0.22
C LEU A 144 43.03 16.05 -0.78
N ALA A 145 43.74 17.10 -0.35
CA ALA A 145 44.18 18.18 -1.25
C ALA A 145 45.16 17.69 -2.33
N SER A 146 45.96 16.66 -2.06
CA SER A 146 46.79 16.01 -3.09
C SER A 146 45.92 15.26 -4.11
N CYS A 147 44.93 14.48 -3.67
CA CYS A 147 43.99 13.78 -4.54
C CYS A 147 43.21 14.73 -5.44
N THR A 148 42.74 15.87 -4.91
CA THR A 148 42.09 16.93 -5.70
C THR A 148 43.03 17.45 -6.79
N ARG A 149 44.28 17.79 -6.45
CA ARG A 149 45.27 18.28 -7.44
C ARG A 149 45.67 17.24 -8.48
N TYR A 150 45.73 15.96 -8.12
CA TYR A 150 45.93 14.88 -9.10
C TYR A 150 44.74 14.77 -10.06
N PHE A 151 43.50 14.89 -9.57
CA PHE A 151 42.30 14.89 -10.42
C PHE A 151 42.20 16.13 -11.33
N GLU A 152 42.54 17.31 -10.82
CA GLU A 152 42.66 18.55 -11.59
C GLU A 152 43.70 18.39 -12.71
N GLY A 153 44.91 17.90 -12.40
CA GLY A 153 45.97 17.66 -13.36
C GLY A 153 45.61 16.63 -14.45
N LEU A 154 44.96 15.52 -14.06
CA LEU A 154 44.45 14.52 -15.01
C LEU A 154 43.36 15.10 -15.92
N THR A 155 42.54 16.03 -15.41
CA THR A 155 41.48 16.67 -16.20
C THR A 155 42.05 17.71 -17.16
N ALA A 156 42.97 18.57 -16.72
CA ALA A 156 43.69 19.51 -17.58
C ALA A 156 44.50 18.79 -18.68
N MET A 157 45.12 17.64 -18.38
CA MET A 157 45.81 16.81 -19.39
C MET A 157 44.83 16.27 -20.43
N ARG A 158 43.65 15.82 -20.01
CA ARG A 158 42.57 15.33 -20.89
C ARG A 158 42.07 16.43 -21.83
N GLU A 159 41.85 17.62 -21.30
CA GLU A 159 41.42 18.81 -22.04
C GLU A 159 42.49 19.26 -23.05
N ALA A 160 43.76 19.28 -22.66
CA ALA A 160 44.87 19.61 -23.57
C ALA A 160 44.98 18.60 -24.74
N VAL A 161 44.80 17.31 -24.48
CA VAL A 161 44.75 16.29 -25.55
C VAL A 161 43.54 16.49 -26.46
N ALA A 162 42.36 16.77 -25.91
CA ALA A 162 41.16 17.05 -26.71
C ALA A 162 41.33 18.30 -27.58
N GLU A 163 41.95 19.38 -27.07
CA GLU A 163 42.20 20.59 -27.85
C GLU A 163 43.28 20.38 -28.92
N MET A 164 44.33 19.59 -28.64
CA MET A 164 45.29 19.15 -29.67
C MET A 164 44.62 18.33 -30.78
N GLN A 165 43.64 17.47 -30.45
CA GLN A 165 42.88 16.72 -31.46
C GLN A 165 42.03 17.66 -32.33
N LYS A 166 41.29 18.61 -31.73
CA LYS A 166 40.57 19.66 -32.48
C LYS A 166 41.51 20.48 -33.37
N ALA A 167 42.68 20.85 -32.86
CA ALA A 167 43.69 21.62 -33.60
C ALA A 167 44.31 20.81 -34.75
N ARG A 168 44.58 19.51 -34.59
CA ARG A 168 45.05 18.62 -35.66
C ARG A 168 44.02 18.51 -36.78
N VAL A 169 42.75 18.27 -36.46
CA VAL A 169 41.64 18.25 -37.43
C VAL A 169 41.53 19.61 -38.14
N ARG A 170 41.69 20.72 -37.40
CA ARG A 170 41.69 22.08 -37.95
C ARG A 170 42.87 22.40 -38.87
N SER A 171 44.03 21.82 -38.64
CA SER A 171 45.19 21.96 -39.53
C SER A 171 44.98 21.25 -40.87
N THR A 172 44.35 20.07 -40.86
CA THR A 172 44.20 19.24 -42.08
C THR A 172 43.30 19.87 -43.15
N TYR A 173 42.33 20.71 -42.76
CA TYR A 173 41.50 21.47 -43.71
C TYR A 173 42.03 22.86 -44.07
N SER A 174 43.22 23.25 -43.57
CA SER A 174 43.86 24.54 -43.89
C SER A 174 45.06 24.42 -44.84
N SER A 175 45.58 23.21 -45.07
CA SER A 175 46.80 22.98 -45.86
C SER A 175 46.53 22.68 -47.34
N THR A 176 45.76 23.54 -48.01
CA THR A 176 45.45 23.41 -49.46
C THR A 176 45.61 24.72 -50.24
N LEU A 177 46.78 25.35 -50.17
CA LEU A 177 47.35 26.12 -51.29
C LEU A 177 48.88 26.29 -51.13
N ALA A 178 49.55 26.81 -52.16
CA ALA A 178 50.98 27.16 -52.18
C ALA A 178 51.96 26.00 -51.89
N ARG A 179 52.23 25.17 -52.92
CA ARG A 179 53.42 24.31 -52.99
C ARG A 179 54.23 24.68 -54.23
N ASP A 180 55.46 25.14 -54.04
CA ASP A 180 56.45 25.35 -55.09
C ASP A 180 57.75 24.60 -54.68
N PRO A 181 58.36 23.74 -55.53
CA PRO A 181 59.39 22.80 -55.07
C PRO A 181 60.82 23.18 -55.51
N SER A 182 61.67 23.59 -54.57
CA SER A 182 63.12 23.70 -54.83
C SER A 182 64.02 23.32 -53.63
N TRP A 183 64.55 22.10 -53.72
CA TRP A 183 65.85 21.60 -53.25
C TRP A 183 66.47 22.06 -51.90
N VAL A 184 66.52 21.07 -51.00
CA VAL A 184 67.71 20.65 -50.22
C VAL A 184 68.25 21.58 -49.12
N SER A 185 68.15 21.11 -47.87
CA SER A 185 69.38 20.73 -47.15
C SER A 185 69.18 19.48 -46.30
N ASP A 186 70.18 18.61 -46.35
CA ASP A 186 70.31 17.30 -45.73
C ASP A 186 70.54 17.39 -44.21
N ARG A 187 69.85 16.55 -43.42
CA ARG A 187 70.41 16.00 -42.19
C ARG A 187 69.68 14.76 -41.70
N VAL A 188 70.44 13.67 -41.56
CA VAL A 188 70.04 12.41 -40.95
C VAL A 188 70.06 12.53 -39.42
N ASP A 189 68.95 12.15 -38.77
CA ASP A 189 68.98 11.10 -37.75
C ASP A 189 67.58 10.51 -37.52
N GLN A 190 67.52 9.21 -37.24
CA GLN A 190 66.28 8.42 -37.31
C GLN A 190 66.09 7.57 -36.05
N ASP A 191 65.49 8.13 -35.00
CA ASP A 191 64.86 7.31 -33.96
C ASP A 191 63.76 8.03 -33.17
N CYS A 192 62.51 7.83 -33.59
CA CYS A 192 61.29 8.14 -32.85
C CYS A 192 60.09 7.39 -33.47
N ALA A 193 60.23 6.07 -33.56
CA ALA A 193 59.24 5.18 -34.18
C ALA A 193 57.93 5.11 -33.36
N THR A 194 57.04 6.07 -33.58
CA THR A 194 55.65 5.97 -33.10
C THR A 194 54.98 4.81 -33.84
N PRO A 195 54.41 3.80 -33.16
CA PRO A 195 53.82 2.64 -33.83
C PRO A 195 52.59 3.06 -34.67
N PRO A 196 52.36 2.44 -35.83
CA PRO A 196 51.21 2.77 -36.66
C PRO A 196 49.93 2.31 -35.98
N TRP A 197 49.13 3.24 -35.47
CA TRP A 197 47.73 2.94 -35.14
C TRP A 197 47.03 2.59 -36.46
N ASN A 198 46.67 1.32 -36.61
CA ASN A 198 45.99 0.83 -37.81
C ASN A 198 44.58 1.43 -37.89
N SER A 199 44.28 2.17 -38.94
CA SER A 199 42.92 2.66 -39.24
C SER A 199 42.04 1.51 -39.77
N GLY A 200 41.75 0.54 -38.89
CA GLY A 200 41.03 -0.68 -39.19
C GLY A 200 39.97 -0.98 -38.13
N ASN A 201 38.80 -0.35 -38.28
CA ASN A 201 37.50 -0.74 -37.73
C ASN A 201 37.50 -1.46 -36.37
N PHE A 202 37.66 -0.71 -35.28
CA PHE A 202 37.14 -1.11 -33.97
C PHE A 202 36.21 -0.01 -33.44
N THR A 203 34.97 -0.37 -33.15
CA THR A 203 33.99 0.50 -32.49
C THR A 203 34.45 0.74 -31.05
N LEU A 204 34.79 1.98 -30.74
CA LEU A 204 35.11 2.42 -29.39
C LEU A 204 33.79 2.63 -28.63
N GLU A 205 33.28 1.58 -27.97
CA GLU A 205 32.37 1.81 -26.85
C GLU A 205 33.16 2.37 -25.67
N GLU A 206 32.64 3.45 -25.09
CA GLU A 206 33.20 4.12 -23.93
C GLU A 206 32.89 3.29 -22.67
N PRO A 207 33.88 2.94 -21.83
CA PRO A 207 33.62 2.21 -20.59
C PRO A 207 32.84 3.08 -19.59
N SER A 208 31.51 3.01 -19.63
CA SER A 208 30.63 3.74 -18.72
C SER A 208 30.90 3.35 -17.27
N SER A 209 30.90 4.33 -16.37
CA SER A 209 31.33 4.15 -14.97
C SER A 209 30.40 3.28 -14.11
N ASP A 210 29.20 2.93 -14.60
CA ASP A 210 28.21 2.13 -13.85
C ASP A 210 28.52 0.62 -13.84
N ASP A 211 29.25 0.10 -14.84
CA ASP A 211 29.33 -1.35 -15.08
C ASP A 211 30.15 -2.11 -13.99
N VAL A 212 30.91 -1.37 -13.19
CA VAL A 212 31.64 -1.89 -12.01
C VAL A 212 30.69 -2.28 -10.87
N LEU A 213 29.52 -1.65 -10.75
CA LEU A 213 28.58 -1.89 -9.64
C LEU A 213 27.72 -3.15 -9.84
N LEU A 214 27.50 -3.57 -11.08
CA LEU A 214 26.59 -4.68 -11.40
C LEU A 214 27.17 -6.08 -11.11
N ARG A 215 28.49 -6.22 -10.98
CA ARG A 215 29.15 -7.52 -10.78
C ARG A 215 29.03 -8.08 -9.35
N SER A 216 28.68 -7.24 -8.37
CA SER A 216 28.70 -7.62 -6.94
C SER A 216 27.37 -8.13 -6.37
N ARG A 217 26.30 -8.23 -7.17
CA ARG A 217 24.96 -8.62 -6.65
C ARG A 217 24.15 -9.50 -7.60
N LYS A 218 24.55 -10.77 -7.79
CA LYS A 218 23.68 -11.78 -8.42
C LYS A 218 23.93 -13.22 -7.93
N ARG A 219 23.09 -13.68 -6.98
CA ARG A 219 22.63 -15.08 -6.88
C ARG A 219 21.17 -15.07 -6.38
N PRO A 220 20.21 -15.72 -7.07
CA PRO A 220 18.78 -15.56 -6.76
C PRO A 220 18.06 -16.84 -6.31
N GLU A 221 17.14 -16.68 -5.37
CA GLU A 221 15.89 -17.43 -5.11
C GLU A 221 14.97 -16.36 -4.47
N GLN A 222 13.77 -15.96 -4.91
CA GLN A 222 12.71 -16.50 -5.78
C GLN A 222 11.91 -17.68 -5.20
N MET A 223 10.84 -17.34 -4.48
CA MET A 223 9.59 -18.09 -4.47
C MET A 223 8.44 -17.09 -4.64
N GLU A 224 7.45 -17.44 -5.47
CA GLU A 224 6.42 -16.53 -5.97
C GLU A 224 5.03 -16.81 -5.40
N MET A 225 4.22 -15.75 -5.26
CA MET A 225 2.82 -15.59 -5.74
C MET A 225 2.33 -14.20 -5.26
N SER A 226 1.65 -13.32 -6.03
CA SER A 226 0.50 -13.48 -6.97
C SER A 226 -0.79 -13.86 -6.21
N VAL A 227 -2.02 -13.37 -6.46
CA VAL A 227 -2.61 -12.37 -7.38
C VAL A 227 -4.04 -12.07 -6.82
N GLU A 228 -4.76 -10.95 -7.02
CA GLU A 228 -4.70 -9.84 -7.99
C GLU A 228 -5.24 -8.47 -7.43
N ASN A 229 -6.18 -7.81 -8.13
CA ASN A 229 -6.77 -6.47 -7.95
C ASN A 229 -8.09 -6.40 -7.11
N SER A 230 -8.45 -5.18 -6.68
CA SER A 230 -9.75 -4.47 -6.94
C SER A 230 -9.90 -3.29 -5.96
N ASP A 231 -9.77 -2.04 -6.40
CA ASP A 231 -10.83 -1.18 -6.95
C ASP A 231 -12.04 -0.97 -6.03
N TRP A 232 -12.17 0.27 -5.51
CA TRP A 232 -13.34 0.81 -4.81
C TRP A 232 -13.48 2.32 -5.03
N GLY A 233 -13.68 2.74 -6.28
CA GLY A 233 -14.09 4.11 -6.60
C GLY A 233 -15.58 4.35 -6.35
N VAL A 234 -15.97 4.88 -5.19
CA VAL A 234 -17.34 5.39 -4.93
C VAL A 234 -17.30 6.77 -4.28
N SER A 235 -17.78 7.78 -5.00
CA SER A 235 -17.98 9.13 -4.48
C SER A 235 -19.22 9.18 -3.58
N ILE A 236 -19.09 9.75 -2.38
CA ILE A 236 -20.24 10.17 -1.56
C ILE A 236 -20.12 11.66 -1.29
N SER A 237 -20.60 12.45 -2.24
CA SER A 237 -20.86 13.87 -2.11
C SER A 237 -22.36 14.11 -2.31
N ASP A 238 -23.13 13.95 -1.23
CA ASP A 238 -24.40 14.66 -0.97
C ASP A 238 -25.13 14.06 0.25
N PHE A 239 -24.78 14.57 1.44
CA PHE A 239 -25.80 14.78 2.48
C PHE A 239 -25.35 15.91 3.42
N ALA A 240 -25.92 17.10 3.25
CA ALA A 240 -25.61 18.28 4.03
C ALA A 240 -26.78 18.68 4.93
N GLN A 241 -26.45 19.31 6.06
CA GLN A 241 -27.35 20.02 6.98
C GLN A 241 -28.33 19.15 7.81
N SER A 242 -28.02 19.01 9.11
CA SER A 242 -28.83 19.69 10.13
C SER A 242 -28.01 20.00 11.40
N GLU A 243 -28.29 21.16 11.96
CA GLU A 243 -28.09 21.62 13.35
C GLU A 243 -26.78 21.32 14.12
N SER A 244 -26.03 22.40 14.36
CA SER A 244 -25.03 22.49 15.42
C SER A 244 -25.61 23.20 16.65
N THR A 245 -25.78 22.50 17.78
CA THR A 245 -26.01 23.13 19.09
C THR A 245 -25.41 22.32 20.25
N ASP A 246 -24.69 23.06 21.08
CA ASP A 246 -24.05 22.75 22.36
C ASP A 246 -24.83 21.82 23.34
N ASP A 247 -24.13 20.86 23.94
CA ASP A 247 -24.21 20.64 25.40
C ASP A 247 -22.87 20.13 25.98
N SER A 248 -22.07 21.07 26.48
CA SER A 248 -20.74 20.83 27.04
C SER A 248 -20.77 20.26 28.48
N ARG A 249 -21.35 19.07 28.69
CA ARG A 249 -21.54 18.48 30.05
C ARG A 249 -20.93 17.09 30.29
N GLN A 250 -19.70 17.13 30.81
CA GLN A 250 -19.20 16.28 31.92
C GLN A 250 -19.66 14.80 32.00
N ARG A 251 -19.22 13.95 31.06
CA ARG A 251 -19.30 12.48 31.27
C ARG A 251 -18.24 12.02 32.27
N ARG A 252 -18.60 11.99 33.56
CA ARG A 252 -17.80 11.37 34.63
C ARG A 252 -17.53 9.89 34.33
N LEU A 253 -16.26 9.52 34.15
CA LEU A 253 -15.81 8.13 34.00
C LEU A 253 -15.68 7.44 35.37
N SER A 254 -16.81 7.17 36.03
CA SER A 254 -16.87 6.33 37.23
C SER A 254 -17.20 4.88 36.87
N TRP A 255 -16.18 4.01 36.84
CA TRP A 255 -16.39 2.57 36.73
C TRP A 255 -16.99 1.99 38.03
N PRO A 256 -17.84 0.94 37.96
CA PRO A 256 -18.32 0.24 39.15
C PRO A 256 -17.17 -0.47 39.87
N GLY A 257 -17.06 -0.28 41.18
CA GLY A 257 -16.11 -1.06 42.00
C GLY A 257 -16.60 -2.49 42.19
N TYR A 258 -15.68 -3.46 42.08
CA TYR A 258 -15.94 -4.84 42.47
C TYR A 258 -16.03 -4.93 44.00
N THR A 259 -17.23 -5.11 44.54
CA THR A 259 -17.43 -5.47 45.95
C THR A 259 -17.05 -6.93 46.17
N SER A 260 -15.77 -7.17 46.45
CA SER A 260 -15.30 -8.41 47.07
C SER A 260 -15.01 -8.12 48.53
N ASP A 261 -15.99 -8.36 49.41
CA ASP A 261 -15.73 -8.41 50.85
C ASP A 261 -16.43 -9.62 51.47
N THR A 262 -15.62 -10.60 51.84
CA THR A 262 -15.96 -11.62 52.83
C THR A 262 -16.02 -10.97 54.21
N PHE A 263 -16.92 -11.40 55.11
CA PHE A 263 -16.50 -11.92 56.43
C PHE A 263 -17.63 -12.65 57.20
N VAL A 264 -17.33 -13.90 57.56
CA VAL A 264 -17.47 -14.52 58.89
C VAL A 264 -18.70 -14.18 59.77
N ASN A 265 -19.68 -15.08 59.73
CA ASN A 265 -20.18 -15.87 60.87
C ASN A 265 -20.15 -15.27 62.29
N SER A 266 -21.31 -15.15 62.94
CA SER A 266 -21.49 -15.54 64.35
C SER A 266 -22.93 -15.94 64.68
N LYS A 267 -23.06 -16.85 65.65
CA LYS A 267 -24.32 -17.42 66.17
C LYS A 267 -24.70 -16.77 67.52
N PRO A 268 -25.91 -16.99 68.03
CA PRO A 268 -26.09 -18.13 68.96
C PRO A 268 -27.05 -19.23 68.46
#